data_AF-A0A6A7RWF1-F1
#
_entry.id   AF-A0A6A7RWF1-F1
#
_cell.length_a   1.000
_cell.length_b   1.000
_cell.length_c   1.000
_cell.angle_alpha   90.00
_cell.angle_beta   90.00
_cell.angle_gamma   90.00
#
_symmetry.space_group_name_H-M   'P 1'
#
loop_
_entity.id
_entity.type
_entity.pdbx_description
1 polymer ?
#
loop_
_entity_poly.entity_id
_entity_poly.type
_entity_poly.pdbx_seq_one_letter_code
_entity_poly.pdbx_strand_id
1 'polypeptide(L)'
;CNRHHSLDQQLCRWLLLSHDRLPSNELIMTQELIANMLGVRREGVTEAAGNLQRAGMIVYQRGHITILDRAALEARCCECYAVVRKEFERLLPEVIAR
;
A
#
# COMPACT_ATOMS: atom_id res chain seq x y z
N CYS A 1 -9.45 -2.06 10.26
CA CYS A 1 -8.53 -2.62 9.25
C CYS A 1 -7.72 -3.80 9.78
N ASN A 2 -6.75 -3.59 10.69
CA ASN A 2 -5.69 -4.57 10.94
C ASN A 2 -6.11 -5.94 11.50
N ARG A 3 -7.26 -6.03 12.17
CA ARG A 3 -7.82 -7.28 12.71
C ARG A 3 -9.01 -7.85 11.93
N HIS A 4 -9.54 -7.10 10.96
CA HIS A 4 -10.80 -7.42 10.27
C HIS A 4 -10.62 -7.69 8.77
N HIS A 5 -9.45 -7.39 8.21
CA HIS A 5 -9.15 -7.57 6.80
C HIS A 5 -7.89 -8.42 6.62
N SER A 6 -7.76 -9.09 5.48
CA SER A 6 -6.59 -9.89 5.18
C SER A 6 -5.33 -9.01 5.11
N LEU A 7 -4.16 -9.59 5.35
CA LEU A 7 -2.90 -8.86 5.21
C LEU A 7 -2.68 -8.37 3.78
N ASP A 8 -3.16 -9.12 2.78
CA ASP A 8 -3.14 -8.73 1.37
C ASP A 8 -3.93 -7.42 1.13
N GLN A 9 -5.14 -7.31 1.68
CA GLN A 9 -5.95 -6.08 1.63
C GLN A 9 -5.30 -4.91 2.38
N GLN A 10 -4.73 -5.19 3.57
CA GLN A 10 -4.03 -4.17 4.38
C GLN A 10 -2.80 -3.63 3.66
N LEU A 11 -2.03 -4.51 3.02
CA LEU A 11 -0.85 -4.14 2.24
C LEU A 11 -1.24 -3.30 1.02
N CYS A 12 -2.27 -3.71 0.27
CA CYS A 12 -2.79 -2.91 -0.86
C CYS A 12 -3.18 -1.50 -0.42
N ARG A 13 -3.93 -1.38 0.68
CA ARG A 13 -4.30 -0.09 1.27
C ARG A 13 -3.08 0.76 1.61
N TRP A 14 -2.09 0.15 2.26
CA TRP A 14 -0.92 0.86 2.71
C TRP A 14 -0.04 1.34 1.54
N LEU A 15 0.09 0.52 0.49
CA LEU A 15 0.77 0.89 -0.74
C LEU A 15 0.08 2.06 -1.44
N LEU A 16 -1.25 2.00 -1.60
CA LEU A 16 -2.03 3.07 -2.21
C LEU A 16 -1.92 4.38 -1.43
N LEU A 17 -2.11 4.33 -0.11
CA LEU A 17 -1.97 5.51 0.75
C LEU A 17 -0.55 6.08 0.69
N SER A 18 0.48 5.25 0.65
CA SER A 18 1.86 5.73 0.56
C SER A 18 2.13 6.38 -0.80
N HIS A 19 1.64 5.76 -1.87
CA HIS A 19 1.77 6.24 -3.23
C HIS A 19 1.01 7.54 -3.50
N ASP A 20 -0.20 7.70 -2.96
CA ASP A 20 -1.02 8.92 -3.12
C ASP A 20 -0.35 10.18 -2.55
N ARG A 21 0.74 10.03 -1.78
CA ARG A 21 1.52 11.12 -1.18
C ARG A 21 2.83 11.41 -1.92
N LEU A 22 3.13 10.66 -2.98
CA LEU A 22 4.38 10.76 -3.73
C LEU A 22 4.07 11.10 -5.19
N PRO A 23 4.92 11.90 -5.85
CA PRO A 23 4.79 12.15 -7.27
C PRO A 23 5.25 10.96 -8.14
N SER A 24 5.85 9.93 -7.54
CA SER A 24 6.34 8.73 -8.23
C SER A 24 5.53 7.48 -7.86
N ASN A 25 5.61 6.47 -8.72
CA ASN A 25 5.09 5.11 -8.47
C ASN A 25 6.10 4.22 -7.73
N GLU A 26 7.12 4.81 -7.13
CA GLU A 26 8.21 4.11 -6.46
C GLU A 26 8.22 4.40 -4.97
N LEU A 27 8.52 3.37 -4.20
CA LEU A 27 8.46 3.36 -2.76
C LEU A 27 9.72 2.70 -2.20
N ILE A 28 10.54 3.45 -1.45
CA ILE A 28 11.77 2.95 -0.83
C ILE A 28 11.48 2.55 0.61
N MET A 29 11.37 1.24 0.84
CA MET A 29 10.86 0.67 2.08
C MET A 29 11.15 -0.82 2.14
N THR A 30 11.58 -1.29 3.30
CA THR A 30 11.80 -2.71 3.55
C THR A 30 10.51 -3.38 4.02
N GLN A 31 10.39 -4.68 3.77
CA GLN A 31 9.31 -5.51 4.35
C GLN A 31 9.24 -5.42 5.87
N GLU A 32 10.39 -5.24 6.54
CA GLU A 32 10.45 -5.07 8.01
C GLU A 32 9.78 -3.76 8.44
N LEU A 33 10.07 -2.65 7.75
CA LEU A 33 9.42 -1.38 8.01
C LEU A 33 7.90 -1.48 7.79
N ILE A 34 7.48 -2.12 6.69
CA ILE A 34 6.06 -2.34 6.39
C ILE A 34 5.40 -3.18 7.48
N ALA A 35 6.07 -4.24 7.94
CA ALA A 35 5.58 -5.12 9.00
C ALA A 35 5.35 -4.35 10.31
N ASN A 36 6.30 -3.48 10.68
CA ASN A 36 6.19 -2.60 11.84
C ASN A 36 5.01 -1.61 11.69
N MET A 37 4.84 -1.01 10.51
CA MET A 37 3.73 -0.08 10.24
C MET A 37 2.34 -0.74 10.25
N LEU A 38 2.26 -2.01 9.84
CA LEU A 38 1.03 -2.79 9.83
C LEU A 38 0.77 -3.51 11.16
N GLY A 39 1.76 -3.59 12.05
CA GLY A 39 1.68 -4.32 13.32
C GLY A 39 1.56 -5.84 13.12
N VAL A 40 2.27 -6.38 12.13
CA VAL A 40 2.25 -7.80 11.76
C VAL A 40 3.66 -8.37 11.68
N ARG A 41 3.77 -9.69 11.50
CA ARG A 41 5.08 -10.34 11.30
C ARG A 41 5.62 -10.11 9.88
N ARG A 42 6.95 -9.98 9.75
CA ARG A 42 7.65 -9.77 8.47
C ARG A 42 7.36 -10.87 7.44
N GLU A 43 7.22 -12.12 7.87
CA GLU A 43 6.94 -13.26 7.00
C GLU A 43 5.60 -13.09 6.28
N GLY A 44 4.59 -12.57 6.99
CA GLY A 44 3.29 -12.28 6.38
C GLY A 44 3.39 -11.19 5.31
N VAL A 45 4.17 -10.13 5.55
CA VAL A 45 4.41 -9.09 4.54
C VAL A 45 5.17 -9.66 3.35
N THR A 46 6.11 -10.57 3.60
CA THR A 46 6.88 -11.24 2.55
C THR A 46 5.97 -12.06 1.65
N GLU A 47 5.08 -12.84 2.24
CA GLU A 47 4.09 -13.64 1.52
C GLU A 47 3.12 -12.76 0.72
N ALA A 48 2.54 -11.74 1.35
CA ALA A 48 1.60 -10.83 0.71
C ALA A 48 2.26 -10.05 -0.45
N ALA A 49 3.45 -9.48 -0.24
CA ALA A 49 4.20 -8.82 -1.32
C ALA A 49 4.52 -9.78 -2.47
N GLY A 50 4.87 -11.04 -2.15
CA GLY A 50 5.06 -12.08 -3.16
C GLY A 50 3.79 -12.41 -3.95
N ASN A 51 2.62 -12.43 -3.31
CA ASN A 51 1.33 -12.61 -3.97
C ASN A 51 1.02 -11.45 -4.92
N LEU A 52 1.21 -10.21 -4.47
CA LEU A 52 1.00 -9.03 -5.30
C LEU A 52 1.96 -8.99 -6.50
N GLN A 53 3.22 -9.37 -6.30
CA GLN A 53 4.21 -9.45 -7.37
C GLN A 53 3.86 -10.53 -8.39
N ARG A 54 3.45 -11.74 -7.95
CA ARG A 54 2.98 -12.79 -8.87
C ARG A 54 1.73 -12.38 -9.64
N ALA A 55 0.87 -11.56 -9.04
CA ALA A 55 -0.30 -11.01 -9.70
C ALA A 55 0.01 -9.81 -10.63
N GLY A 56 1.29 -9.42 -10.78
CA GLY A 56 1.70 -8.34 -11.66
C GLY A 56 1.34 -6.94 -11.16
N MET A 57 0.95 -6.80 -9.89
CA MET A 57 0.51 -5.51 -9.32
C MET A 57 1.69 -4.64 -8.87
N ILE A 58 2.79 -5.27 -8.45
CA ILE A 58 4.01 -4.61 -8.00
C ILE A 58 5.25 -5.34 -8.48
N VAL A 59 6.38 -4.63 -8.49
CA VAL A 59 7.73 -5.22 -8.42
C VAL A 59 8.31 -4.86 -7.06
N TYR A 60 8.96 -5.82 -6.40
CA TYR A 60 9.68 -5.60 -5.16
C TYR A 60 11.08 -6.21 -5.22
N GLN A 61 12.10 -5.35 -5.13
CA GLN A 61 13.50 -5.78 -5.14
C GLN A 61 14.33 -4.90 -4.19
N ARG A 62 15.12 -5.52 -3.31
CA ARG A 62 16.11 -4.84 -2.43
C ARG A 62 15.55 -3.64 -1.65
N GLY A 63 14.32 -3.72 -1.15
CA GLY A 63 13.69 -2.62 -0.39
C GLY A 63 13.12 -1.51 -1.28
N HIS A 64 12.93 -1.76 -2.57
CA HIS A 64 12.31 -0.85 -3.52
C HIS A 64 11.08 -1.52 -4.11
N ILE A 65 9.93 -0.85 -4.00
CA ILE A 65 8.65 -1.28 -4.54
C ILE A 65 8.26 -0.33 -5.68
N THR A 66 7.96 -0.89 -6.85
CA THR A 66 7.32 -0.16 -7.95
C THR A 66 5.89 -0.65 -8.09
N ILE A 67 4.92 0.27 -8.09
CA ILE A 67 3.52 -0.04 -8.41
C ILE A 67 3.39 -0.14 -9.94
N LEU A 68 2.94 -1.29 -10.42
CA LEU A 68 2.71 -1.56 -11.84
C LEU A 68 1.24 -1.36 -12.23
N ASP A 69 0.32 -1.78 -11.36
CA ASP A 69 -1.12 -1.67 -11.61
C ASP A 69 -1.83 -1.14 -10.38
N ARG A 70 -2.01 0.19 -10.36
CA ARG A 70 -2.71 0.90 -9.29
C ARG A 70 -4.20 0.49 -9.22
N ALA A 71 -4.84 0.27 -10.36
CA ALA A 71 -6.26 -0.07 -10.40
C ALA A 71 -6.52 -1.48 -9.82
N ALA A 72 -5.63 -2.44 -10.13
CA ALA A 72 -5.69 -3.77 -9.55
C ALA A 72 -5.45 -3.76 -8.03
N LEU A 73 -4.52 -2.91 -7.54
CA LEU A 73 -4.35 -2.70 -6.10
C LEU A 73 -5.60 -2.11 -5.45
N GLU A 74 -6.26 -1.13 -6.08
CA GLU A 74 -7.52 -0.58 -5.58
C GLU A 74 -8.63 -1.63 -5.51
N ALA A 75 -8.78 -2.46 -6.55
CA ALA A 75 -9.78 -3.51 -6.60
C ALA A 75 -9.57 -4.61 -5.54
N ARG A 76 -8.32 -4.85 -5.13
CA ARG A 76 -7.94 -5.82 -4.10
C ARG A 76 -7.89 -5.22 -2.70
N CYS A 77 -7.89 -3.90 -2.59
CA CYS A 77 -7.87 -3.18 -1.34
C CYS A 77 -9.21 -3.32 -0.58
N CYS A 78 -9.18 -3.18 0.74
CA CYS A 78 -10.40 -3.04 1.53
C CYS A 78 -11.07 -1.67 1.33
N GLU A 79 -12.36 -1.61 1.62
CA GLU A 79 -13.22 -0.43 1.58
C GLU A 79 -12.72 0.71 2.47
N CYS A 80 -11.92 0.39 3.50
CA CYS A 80 -11.30 1.39 4.37
C CYS A 80 -10.44 2.39 3.59
N TYR A 81 -9.86 2.01 2.44
CA TYR A 81 -9.06 2.93 1.62
C TYR A 81 -9.87 4.12 1.12
N ALA A 82 -11.05 3.89 0.55
CA ALA A 82 -11.91 4.95 0.04
C ALA A 82 -12.30 5.95 1.14
N VAL A 83 -12.59 5.45 2.34
CA VAL A 83 -12.91 6.29 3.51
C VAL A 83 -11.73 7.21 3.87
N VAL A 84 -10.52 6.66 3.95
CA VAL A 84 -9.34 7.45 4.34
C VAL A 84 -8.90 8.40 3.24
N ARG A 85 -8.96 7.98 1.97
CA ARG A 85 -8.67 8.86 0.83
C ARG A 85 -9.61 10.06 0.81
N LYS A 86 -10.91 9.83 0.94
CA LYS A 86 -11.91 10.89 0.98
C LYS A 86 -11.68 11.89 2.12
N GLU A 87 -11.37 11.40 3.32
CA GLU A 87 -11.06 12.29 4.45
C GLU A 87 -9.74 13.04 4.24
N PHE A 88 -8.74 12.42 3.61
CA PHE A 88 -7.48 13.07 3.27
C PHE A 88 -7.70 14.21 2.26
N GLU A 89 -8.42 13.95 1.16
CA GLU A 89 -8.79 14.96 0.15
C GLU A 89 -9.60 16.11 0.75
N ARG A 90 -10.51 15.81 1.69
CA ARG A 90 -11.33 16.81 2.38
C ARG A 90 -10.50 17.71 3.30
N LEU A 91 -9.52 17.14 4.02
CA LEU A 91 -8.73 17.85 5.02
C LEU A 91 -7.51 18.56 4.43
N LEU A 92 -6.94 18.00 3.37
CA LEU A 92 -5.74 18.50 2.68
C LEU A 92 -6.03 18.61 1.18
N PRO A 93 -6.85 19.58 0.75
CA PRO A 93 -7.02 19.86 -0.68
C PRO A 93 -5.65 20.19 -1.29
N GLU A 94 -5.46 19.86 -2.57
CA GLU A 94 -4.20 19.84 -3.37
C GLU A 94 -3.23 21.04 -3.23
N VAL A 95 -3.62 22.09 -2.52
CA VAL A 95 -2.85 23.32 -2.24
C VAL A 95 -1.57 23.06 -1.41
N ILE A 96 -1.45 21.93 -0.70
CA ILE A 96 -0.26 21.61 0.13
C ILE A 96 0.69 20.59 -0.52
N ALA A 97 0.30 19.95 -1.63
CA ALA A 97 1.04 18.84 -2.25
C ALA A 97 1.88 19.25 -3.48
N ARG A 98 2.66 20.34 -3.38
CA ARG A 98 3.70 20.70 -4.35
C ARG A 98 5.05 20.88 -3.67
#